data_AF-A0A972XMS5-F1
#
_entry.id   AF-A0A972XMS5-F1
#
_cell.length_a   1.000
_cell.length_b   1.000
_cell.length_c   1.000
_cell.angle_alpha   90.00
_cell.angle_beta   90.00
_cell.angle_gamma   90.00
#
_symmetry.space_group_name_H-M   'P 1'
#
loop_
_entity.id
_entity.type
_entity.pdbx_description
1 polymer ?
#
loop_
_entity_poly.entity_id
_entity_poly.type
_entity_poly.pdbx_seq_one_letter_code
_entity_poly.pdbx_strand_id
1 'polypeptide(L)' 'MELGIGTPALLFSTVSLLMIAFTNRFMSMASLIRGLHEKFQQNPAESILKQIRNLRLRMSLIQYMQIIAIISLIFSV' A
#
# COMPACT_ATOMS: atom_id res chain seq x y z
N MET A 1 -2.47 8.73 -34.81
CA MET A 1 -2.79 9.16 -33.43
C MET A 1 -1.45 9.43 -32.78
N GLU A 2 -0.99 10.68 -32.79
CA GLU A 2 0.28 11.03 -32.15
C GLU A 2 0.05 11.04 -30.65
N LEU A 3 0.65 10.08 -29.94
CA LEU A 3 0.74 10.09 -28.49
C LEU A 3 1.62 11.29 -28.12
N GLY A 4 1.01 12.46 -27.94
CA GLY A 4 1.71 13.65 -27.51
C GLY A 4 2.48 13.38 -26.21
N ILE A 5 3.70 13.91 -26.09
CA ILE A 5 4.61 13.73 -24.95
C ILE A 5 3.92 13.98 -23.58
N GLY A 6 2.81 14.71 -23.54
CA GLY A 6 1.99 14.96 -22.35
C GLY A 6 1.37 13.71 -21.71
N THR A 7 0.95 12.70 -22.48
CA THR A 7 0.27 11.50 -21.94
C THR A 7 1.19 10.65 -21.06
N PRO A 8 2.40 10.26 -21.50
CA PRO A 8 3.35 9.54 -20.64
C PRO A 8 3.87 10.38 -19.46
N ALA A 9 4.00 11.71 -19.61
CA ALA A 9 4.41 12.59 -18.53
C ALA A 9 3.36 12.70 -17.40
N LEU A 10 2.07 12.75 -17.76
CA LEU A 10 0.95 12.75 -16.79
C LEU A 10 0.82 11.40 -16.08
N LEU A 11 0.96 10.29 -16.81
CA LEU A 11 0.96 8.95 -16.21
C LEU A 11 2.09 8.80 -15.19
N PHE A 12 3.32 9.20 -15.56
CA PHE A 12 4.47 9.09 -14.66
C PHE A 12 4.27 9.91 -13.39
N SER A 13 3.92 11.20 -13.51
CA SER A 13 3.71 12.07 -12.36
C SER A 13 2.59 11.57 -11.42
N THR A 14 1.48 11.09 -11.99
CA THR A 14 0.34 10.57 -11.22
C THR A 14 0.69 9.27 -10.50
N VAL A 15 1.36 8.32 -11.16
CA VAL A 15 1.79 7.06 -10.55
C VAL A 15 2.84 7.30 -9.45
N SER A 16 3.76 8.25 -9.63
CA SER A 16 4.73 8.62 -8.60
C SER A 16 4.06 9.18 -7.35
N LEU A 17 3.04 10.04 -7.51
CA LEU A 17 2.30 10.59 -6.36
C LEU A 17 1.55 9.49 -5.60
N LEU A 18 0.91 8.55 -6.32
CA LEU A 18 0.26 7.39 -5.72
C LEU A 18 1.28 6.55 -4.93
N MET A 19 2.42 6.20 -5.54
CA MET A 19 3.50 5.45 -4.89
C MET A 19 3.97 6.09 -3.58
N ILE A 20 4.13 7.41 -3.53
CA ILE A 20 4.54 8.13 -2.31
C ILE A 20 3.48 7.97 -1.20
N ALA A 21 2.20 8.17 -1.53
CA ALA A 21 1.12 8.02 -0.57
C ALA A 21 1.02 6.59 -0.01
N PHE A 22 1.17 5.58 -0.86
CA PHE A 22 1.13 4.18 -0.45
C PHE A 22 2.37 3.77 0.35
N THR A 23 3.55 4.31 0.03
CA THR A 23 4.77 4.13 0.83
C THR A 23 4.58 4.62 2.27
N ASN A 24 3.98 5.79 2.46
CA ASN A 24 3.71 6.32 3.80
C ASN A 24 2.76 5.42 4.61
N ARG A 25 1.70 4.91 3.95
CA ARG A 25 0.74 3.99 4.58
C ARG A 25 1.37 2.63 4.90
N PHE A 26 2.23 2.12 4.01
CA PHE A 26 3.00 0.89 4.20
C PHE A 26 3.91 1.00 5.44
N MET A 27 4.68 2.08 5.54
CA MET A 27 5.63 2.30 6.63
C MET A 27 4.93 2.38 7.99
N SER A 28 3.78 3.07 8.06
CA SER A 28 2.97 3.13 9.29
C SER A 28 2.46 1.74 9.71
N MET A 29 1.88 0.98 8.78
CA MET A 29 1.39 -0.38 9.08
C MET A 29 2.52 -1.34 9.45
N ALA A 30 3.67 -1.25 8.78
CA ALA A 30 4.84 -2.06 9.10
C ALA A 30 5.39 -1.75 10.50
N SER A 31 5.43 -0.48 10.90
CA SER A 31 5.82 -0.07 12.26
C SER A 31 4.85 -0.64 13.31
N LEU A 32 3.54 -0.56 13.08
CA LEU A 32 2.53 -1.13 13.97
C LEU A 32 2.65 -2.65 14.09
N ILE A 33 2.86 -3.36 12.98
CA ILE A 33 3.04 -4.81 12.97
C ILE A 33 4.29 -5.20 13.78
N ARG A 34 5.42 -4.49 13.62
CA ARG A 34 6.65 -4.73 14.37
C ARG A 34 6.44 -4.50 15.87
N GLY A 35 5.83 -3.39 16.26
CA GLY A 35 5.54 -3.11 17.67
C GLY A 35 4.57 -4.12 18.30
N LEU A 36 3.57 -4.60 17.56
CA LEU A 36 2.70 -5.69 18.02
C LEU A 36 3.44 -7.01 18.12
N HIS A 37 4.37 -7.29 17.20
CA HIS A 37 5.19 -8.49 17.26
C HIS A 37 6.10 -8.49 18.49
N GLU A 38 6.74 -7.38 18.82
CA GLU A 38 7.53 -7.23 20.05
C GLU A 38 6.67 -7.47 21.31
N LYS A 39 5.45 -6.91 21.35
CA LYS A 39 4.51 -7.18 22.45
C LYS A 39 4.09 -8.65 22.53
N PHE A 40 3.92 -9.31 21.39
CA PHE A 40 3.60 -10.74 21.35
C PHE A 40 4.73 -11.61 21.91
N GLN A 41 5.99 -11.24 21.68
CA GLN A 41 7.14 -11.96 22.24
C GLN A 41 7.19 -11.86 23.77
N GLN A 42 6.78 -10.71 24.34
CA GLN A 42 6.72 -10.52 25.79
C GLN A 42 5.50 -11.20 26.42
N ASN A 43 4.36 -11.14 25.74
CA ASN A 43 3.11 -11.76 26.18
C ASN A 43 2.40 -12.39 24.97
N PRO A 44 2.47 -13.72 24.78
CA PRO A 44 1.91 -14.40 23.61
C PRO A 44 0.39 -14.53 23.71
N ALA A 45 -0.30 -13.39 23.63
CA ALA A 45 -1.75 -13.31 23.63
C ALA A 45 -2.31 -13.55 22.23
N GLU A 46 -3.33 -14.41 22.13
CA GLU A 46 -4.02 -14.72 20.88
C GLU A 46 -4.64 -13.46 20.22
N SER A 47 -5.04 -12.47 21.03
CA SER A 47 -5.56 -11.19 20.56
C SER A 47 -4.54 -10.39 19.74
N ILE A 48 -3.26 -10.40 20.16
CA ILE A 48 -2.17 -9.70 19.45
C ILE A 48 -1.90 -10.40 18.11
N LEU A 49 -1.89 -11.74 18.09
CA LEU A 49 -1.74 -12.50 16.86
C LEU A 49 -2.86 -12.21 15.85
N LYS A 50 -4.13 -12.15 16.32
CA LYS A 50 -5.28 -11.75 15.50
C LYS A 50 -5.12 -10.33 14.95
N GLN A 51 -4.62 -9.39 15.76
CA GLN A 51 -4.40 -8.02 15.33
C GLN A 51 -3.30 -7.91 14.27
N ILE A 52 -2.18 -8.63 14.42
CA ILE A 52 -1.12 -8.71 13.41
C ILE A 52 -1.67 -9.26 12.10
N ARG A 53 -2.46 -10.35 12.15
CA ARG A 53 -3.09 -10.94 10.95
C ARG A 53 -4.03 -9.95 10.27
N ASN A 54 -4.84 -9.22 11.02
CA ASN A 54 -5.72 -8.18 10.49
C ASN A 54 -4.95 -7.03 9.83
N LEU A 55 -3.86 -6.57 10.44
CA LEU A 55 -3.02 -5.52 9.86
C LEU A 55 -2.34 -5.99 8.57
N ARG A 56 -1.85 -7.24 8.51
CA ARG A 56 -1.30 -7.82 7.28
C ARG A 56 -2.36 -7.92 6.18
N LEU A 57 -3.57 -8.37 6.50
CA LEU A 57 -4.67 -8.42 5.54
C LEU A 57 -5.01 -7.02 5.02
N ARG A 58 -5.14 -6.04 5.92
CA ARG A 58 -5.39 -4.64 5.56
C ARG A 58 -4.31 -4.11 4.62
N MET A 59 -3.05 -4.44 4.89
CA MET A 59 -1.90 -4.05 4.08
C MET A 59 -1.97 -4.66 2.66
N SER A 60 -2.33 -5.93 2.53
CA SER A 60 -2.57 -6.55 1.22
C SER A 60 -3.72 -5.91 0.46
N LEU A 61 -4.84 -5.62 1.13
CA LEU A 61 -5.98 -4.92 0.51
C LEU A 61 -5.59 -3.54 -0.05
N ILE A 62 -4.77 -2.79 0.69
CA ILE A 62 -4.24 -1.50 0.25
C ILE A 62 -3.37 -1.65 -1.01
N GLN A 63 -2.52 -2.68 -1.05
CA GLN A 63 -1.68 -2.97 -2.22
C GLN A 63 -2.54 -3.32 -3.45
N TYR A 64 -3.59 -4.13 -3.28
CA TYR A 64 -4.51 -4.44 -4.38
C TYR A 64 -5.24 -3.20 -4.89
N MET A 65 -5.69 -2.30 -3.99
CA MET A 65 -6.28 -1.03 -4.40
C MET A 65 -5.31 -0.17 -5.22
N GLN A 66 -4.03 -0.14 -4.87
CA GLN A 66 -3.01 0.58 -5.64
C GLN A 66 -2.83 0.00 -7.05
N ILE A 67 -2.75 -1.33 -7.17
CA ILE A 67 -2.60 -2.00 -8.46
C ILE A 67 -3.82 -1.73 -9.34
N ILE A 68 -5.03 -1.88 -8.81
CA ILE A 68 -6.28 -1.60 -9.53
C ILE A 68 -6.33 -0.14 -9.99
N ALA A 69 -5.92 0.80 -9.13
CA ALA A 69 -5.87 2.22 -9.48
C ALA A 69 -4.89 2.51 -10.62
N ILE A 70 -3.68 1.94 -10.57
CA ILE A 70 -2.67 2.08 -11.63
C ILE A 70 -3.17 1.45 -12.94
N ILE A 71 -3.76 0.26 -12.88
CA ILE A 71 -4.34 -0.41 -14.04
C ILE A 71 -5.44 0.45 -14.66
N SER A 72 -6.38 0.95 -13.85
CA SER A 72 -7.45 1.84 -14.31
C SER A 72 -6.92 3.13 -14.95
N LEU A 73 -5.83 3.69 -14.41
CA LEU A 73 -5.21 4.89 -14.95
C LEU A 73 -4.61 4.62 -16.34
N ILE A 74 -3.92 3.48 -16.50
CA ILE A 74 -3.32 3.08 -17.78
C ILE A 74 -4.41 2.80 -18.83
N PHE A 75 -5.55 2.20 -18.46
CA PHE A 75 -6.66 1.96 -19.38
C PHE A 75 -7.49 3.21 -19.70
N SER A 76 -7.45 4.25 -18.86
CA SER A 76 -8.21 5.49 -19.04
C SER A 76 -7.53 6.48 -20.01
N VAL A 77 -6.23 6.30 -20.27
CA VAL A 77 -5.41 7.16 -21.13
C VAL A 77 -5.17 6.48 -22.48
#